data_AF-A0A2A2AE79-F1
#
_entry.id   AF-A0A2A2AE79-F1
#
_cell.length_a   1.000
_cell.length_b   1.000
_cell.length_c   1.000
_cell.angle_alpha   90.00
_cell.angle_beta   90.00
_cell.angle_gamma   90.00
#
_symmetry.space_group_name_H-M   'P 1'
#
loop_
_entity.id
_entity.type
_entity.pdbx_description
1 polymer ?
#
loop_
_entity_poly.entity_id
_entity_poly.type
_entity_poly.pdbx_seq_one_letter_code
_entity_poly.pdbx_strand_id
1 'polypeptide(L)'
;MEPLLEKELELAAQRKGITKSQFIIDAVERALGRKDPYQLFLKVKAESAQDPDAQRLAQAFVAEPSAPYDTEAARAALIAKLKAKHGISLD
;
A
#
# COMPACT_ATOMS: atom_id res chain seq x y z
N MET A 1 -7.73 -21.20 -1.37
CA MET A 1 -9.20 -21.12 -1.37
C MET A 1 -9.74 -22.52 -1.12
N GLU A 2 -11.00 -22.64 -0.71
CA GLU A 2 -11.65 -23.94 -0.60
C GLU A 2 -11.74 -24.57 -2.02
N PRO A 3 -11.34 -25.84 -2.22
CA PRO A 3 -11.17 -26.42 -3.57
C PRO A 3 -12.45 -26.51 -4.40
N LEU A 4 -13.61 -26.69 -3.77
CA LEU A 4 -14.88 -26.74 -4.48
C LEU A 4 -15.25 -25.36 -5.04
N LEU A 5 -15.11 -24.31 -4.22
CA LEU A 5 -15.30 -22.92 -4.65
C LEU A 5 -14.44 -22.56 -5.86
N GLU A 6 -13.18 -23.00 -5.89
CA GLU A 6 -12.29 -22.72 -7.01
C GLU A 6 -12.78 -23.32 -8.33
N LYS A 7 -13.30 -24.55 -8.28
CA LYS A 7 -13.86 -25.25 -9.44
C LYS A 7 -15.16 -24.62 -9.93
N GLU A 8 -16.00 -24.15 -9.01
CA GLU A 8 -17.22 -23.41 -9.33
C GLU A 8 -16.92 -22.08 -10.02
N LEU A 9 -15.89 -21.35 -9.56
CA LEU A 9 -15.42 -20.12 -10.19
C LEU A 9 -14.90 -20.36 -11.62
N GLU A 10 -14.16 -21.43 -11.85
CA GLU A 10 -13.69 -21.79 -13.20
C GLU A 10 -14.83 -22.10 -14.16
N LEU A 11 -15.81 -22.89 -13.72
CA LEU A 11 -16.99 -23.20 -14.51
C LEU A 11 -17.81 -21.94 -14.81
N ALA A 12 -17.97 -21.04 -13.83
CA ALA A 12 -18.67 -19.78 -14.02
C ALA A 12 -17.95 -18.85 -15.01
N ALA A 13 -16.62 -18.82 -14.96
CA ALA A 13 -15.79 -18.08 -15.91
C ALA A 13 -15.89 -18.67 -17.34
N GLN A 14 -15.77 -20.00 -17.48
CA GLN A 14 -15.91 -20.70 -18.76
C GLN A 14 -17.27 -20.46 -19.43
N ARG A 15 -18.38 -20.50 -18.66
CA ARG A 15 -19.73 -20.20 -19.18
C ARG A 15 -19.85 -18.80 -19.76
N LYS A 16 -19.00 -17.87 -19.30
CA LYS A 16 -18.94 -16.49 -19.79
C LYS A 16 -17.86 -16.27 -20.86
N GLY A 17 -17.10 -17.31 -21.23
CA GLY A 17 -16.01 -17.20 -22.19
C GLY A 17 -14.84 -16.34 -21.70
N ILE A 18 -14.69 -16.13 -20.39
CA ILE A 18 -13.62 -15.33 -19.78
C ILE A 18 -12.74 -16.19 -18.88
N THR A 19 -11.56 -15.68 -18.53
CA THR A 19 -10.65 -16.35 -17.60
C THR A 19 -11.17 -16.25 -16.16
N LYS A 20 -10.76 -17.19 -15.30
CA LYS A 20 -11.05 -17.13 -13.85
C LYS A 20 -10.62 -15.80 -13.24
N SER A 21 -9.44 -15.32 -13.59
CA SER A 21 -8.92 -14.02 -13.12
C SER A 21 -9.84 -12.87 -13.51
N GLN A 22 -10.30 -12.82 -14.77
CA GLN A 22 -11.22 -11.78 -15.22
C GLN A 22 -12.58 -11.88 -14.52
N PHE A 23 -13.10 -13.08 -14.31
CA PHE A 23 -14.34 -13.30 -13.58
C PHE A 23 -14.27 -12.78 -12.13
N ILE A 24 -13.15 -13.01 -11.44
CA ILE A 24 -12.93 -12.53 -10.08
C ILE A 24 -12.84 -11.00 -10.07
N ILE A 25 -12.10 -10.40 -11.00
CA ILE A 25 -11.99 -8.94 -11.14
C ILE A 25 -13.39 -8.34 -11.33
N ASP A 26 -14.17 -8.83 -12.29
CA ASP A 26 -15.52 -8.34 -12.56
C ASP A 26 -16.46 -8.50 -11.36
N ALA A 27 -16.34 -9.61 -10.62
CA ALA A 27 -17.14 -9.87 -9.44
C ALA A 27 -16.79 -8.90 -8.29
N VAL A 28 -15.50 -8.67 -8.07
CA VAL A 28 -15.00 -7.70 -7.09
C VAL A 28 -15.39 -6.29 -7.49
N GLU A 29 -15.22 -5.90 -8.74
CA GLU A 29 -15.66 -4.60 -9.25
C GLU A 29 -17.16 -4.39 -9.09
N ARG A 30 -17.97 -5.42 -9.36
CA ARG A 30 -19.43 -5.38 -9.16
C ARG A 30 -19.80 -5.30 -7.68
N ALA A 31 -19.14 -6.07 -6.81
CA ALA A 31 -19.37 -6.05 -5.36
C ALA A 31 -18.96 -4.73 -4.72
N LEU A 32 -17.89 -4.11 -5.23
CA LEU A 32 -17.45 -2.77 -4.85
C LEU A 32 -18.27 -1.66 -5.53
N GLY A 33 -19.20 -2.02 -6.43
CA GLY A 33 -20.16 -1.13 -7.06
C GLY A 33 -19.56 -0.22 -8.14
N ARG A 34 -18.50 -0.63 -8.84
CA ARG A 34 -17.69 0.23 -9.74
C ARG A 34 -17.25 1.53 -9.05
N LYS A 35 -16.91 1.46 -7.76
CA LYS A 35 -16.18 2.57 -7.13
C LYS A 35 -14.83 2.63 -7.80
N ASP A 36 -14.63 3.66 -8.63
CA ASP A 36 -13.32 4.07 -9.10
C ASP A 36 -12.33 3.90 -7.92
N PRO A 37 -11.31 3.04 -8.04
CA PRO A 37 -10.37 2.78 -6.96
C PRO A 37 -9.79 4.07 -6.38
N TYR A 38 -9.62 5.08 -7.25
CA TYR A 38 -9.18 6.41 -6.86
C TYR A 38 -10.21 7.14 -6.00
N GLN A 39 -11.49 7.06 -6.34
CA GLN A 39 -12.58 7.62 -5.51
C GLN A 39 -12.70 6.92 -4.16
N LEU A 40 -12.53 5.59 -4.13
CA LEU A 40 -12.49 4.85 -2.86
C LEU A 40 -11.30 5.32 -2.01
N PHE A 41 -10.12 5.46 -2.61
CA PHE A 41 -8.94 5.99 -1.95
C PHE A 41 -9.16 7.40 -1.39
N LEU A 42 -9.74 8.32 -2.18
CA LEU A 42 -10.07 9.67 -1.74
C LEU A 42 -11.04 9.67 -0.55
N LYS A 43 -12.04 8.78 -0.59
CA LYS A 43 -13.01 8.62 0.49
C LYS A 43 -12.35 8.12 1.78
N VAL A 44 -11.55 7.06 1.68
CA VAL A 44 -10.79 6.51 2.82
C VAL A 44 -9.85 7.56 3.38
N LYS A 45 -9.13 8.31 2.52
CA LYS A 45 -8.25 9.39 2.95
C LYS A 45 -9.02 10.50 3.71
N ALA A 46 -10.21 10.86 3.25
CA ALA A 46 -11.05 11.84 3.92
C ALA A 46 -11.59 11.34 5.28
N GLU A 47 -12.01 10.08 5.34
CA GLU A 47 -12.46 9.43 6.58
C GLU A 47 -11.33 9.30 7.60
N SER A 48 -10.14 8.85 7.17
CA SER A 48 -8.94 8.78 8.02
C SER A 48 -8.46 10.15 8.50
N ALA A 49 -8.70 11.23 7.75
CA ALA A 49 -8.37 12.58 8.22
C ALA A 49 -9.28 13.04 9.38
N GLN A 50 -10.48 12.47 9.51
CA GLN A 50 -11.44 12.79 10.56
C GLN A 50 -11.34 11.86 11.77
N ASP A 51 -10.64 10.73 11.63
CA ASP A 51 -10.43 9.75 12.69
C ASP A 51 -9.35 10.22 13.68
N PRO A 52 -9.67 10.43 14.97
CA PRO A 52 -8.70 10.83 15.99
C PRO A 52 -7.56 9.83 16.19
N ASP A 53 -7.80 8.53 15.98
CA ASP A 53 -6.79 7.48 16.11
C ASP A 53 -5.82 7.52 14.93
N ALA A 54 -6.33 7.72 13.71
CA ALA A 54 -5.52 7.94 12.52
C ALA A 54 -4.69 9.24 12.62
N GLN A 55 -5.26 10.31 13.19
CA GLN A 55 -4.50 11.55 13.48
C GLN A 55 -3.39 11.31 14.50
N ARG A 56 -3.65 10.53 15.56
CA ARG A 56 -2.63 10.17 16.57
C ARG A 56 -1.49 9.36 15.96
N LEU A 57 -1.82 8.39 15.09
CA LEU A 57 -0.82 7.62 14.35
C LEU A 57 -0.04 8.53 13.38
N ALA A 58 -0.72 9.39 12.62
CA ALA A 58 -0.06 10.34 11.72
C ALA A 58 0.92 11.25 12.48
N GLN A 59 0.56 11.75 13.65
CA GLN A 59 1.46 12.53 14.51
C GLN A 59 2.67 11.72 14.99
N ALA A 60 2.49 10.43 15.30
CA ALA A 60 3.59 9.54 15.65
C ALA A 60 4.56 9.30 14.48
N PHE A 61 4.08 9.30 13.23
CA PHE A 61 4.90 9.16 12.03
C PHE A 61 5.43 10.49 11.46
N VAL A 62 4.82 11.64 11.79
CA VAL A 62 5.33 12.99 11.44
C VAL A 62 6.64 13.30 12.17
N ALA A 63 6.92 12.61 13.29
CA ALA A 63 8.17 12.75 14.03
C ALA A 63 9.41 12.19 13.29
N GLU A 64 9.23 11.42 12.22
CA GLU A 64 10.32 11.11 11.29
C GLU A 64 10.19 11.96 10.03
N PRO A 65 11.06 12.98 9.86
CA PRO A 65 11.19 13.64 8.58
C PRO A 65 11.72 12.62 7.58
N SER A 66 10.82 11.97 6.85
CA SER A 66 11.11 11.41 5.54
C SER A 66 11.31 12.59 4.60
N ALA A 67 12.46 13.27 4.73
CA ALA A 67 12.92 14.20 3.71
C ALA A 67 12.85 13.44 2.36
N PRO A 68 12.30 14.04 1.30
CA PRO A 68 12.20 13.39 0.00
C PRO A 68 13.60 13.06 -0.49
N TYR A 69 14.04 11.82 -0.24
CA TYR A 69 15.28 11.20 -0.69
C TYR A 69 16.37 12.20 -1.11
N ASP A 70 16.77 13.10 -0.21
CA ASP A 70 17.91 13.96 -0.46
C ASP A 70 19.13 13.07 -0.23
N THR A 71 19.51 12.39 -1.31
CA THR A 71 20.51 11.32 -1.31
C THR A 71 21.84 11.80 -0.76
N GLU A 72 22.18 13.08 -0.95
CA GLU A 72 23.45 13.63 -0.46
C GLU A 72 23.40 13.96 1.02
N ALA A 73 22.36 14.67 1.48
CA ALA A 73 22.21 14.99 2.90
C ALA A 73 22.02 13.72 3.75
N ALA A 74 21.22 12.77 3.25
CA ALA A 74 21.02 11.47 3.90
C ALA A 74 22.31 10.64 3.93
N ARG A 75 23.10 10.64 2.84
CA ARG A 75 24.40 9.95 2.79
C ARG A 75 25.40 10.56 3.76
N ALA A 76 25.49 11.89 3.84
CA ALA A 76 26.36 12.56 4.79
C ALA A 76 25.99 12.22 6.24
N ALA A 77 24.70 12.22 6.58
CA ALA A 77 24.21 11.85 7.90
C ALA A 77 24.51 10.37 8.24
N LEU A 78 24.36 9.46 7.26
CA LEU A 78 24.70 8.04 7.43
C LEU A 78 26.20 7.83 7.64
N ILE A 79 27.06 8.49 6.86
CA ILE A 79 28.52 8.45 7.03
C ILE A 79 28.93 8.97 8.41
N ALA A 80 28.34 10.07 8.87
CA ALA A 80 28.61 10.62 10.20
C ALA A 80 28.23 9.62 11.32
N LYS A 81 27.06 8.97 11.22
CA LYS A 81 26.63 7.94 12.17
C LYS A 81 27.55 6.72 12.16
N LEU A 82 28.00 6.27 10.99
CA LEU A 82 28.94 5.15 10.87
C LEU A 82 30.31 5.50 11.45
N LYS A 83 30.82 6.72 11.19
CA LYS A 83 32.05 7.24 11.80
C LYS A 83 31.96 7.27 13.33
N ALA A 84 30.86 7.77 13.88
CA ALA A 84 30.65 7.84 15.33
C ALA A 84 30.57 6.44 15.98
N LYS A 85 29.95 5.46 15.28
CA LYS A 85 29.74 4.12 15.84
C LYS A 85 30.94 3.18 15.67
N HIS A 86 31.70 3.33 14.59
CA HIS A 86 32.75 2.37 14.20
C HIS A 86 34.15 2.98 14.08
N GLY A 87 34.30 4.30 14.18
CA GLY A 87 35.61 4.98 14.10
C GLY A 87 36.28 4.92 12.72
N ILE A 88 35.55 4.50 11.67
CA ILE A 88 36.14 4.28 10.34
C ILE A 88 36.16 5.62 9.58
N SER A 89 37.35 6.23 9.44
CA SER A 89 37.57 7.25 8.41
C SER A 89 37.75 6.57 7.06
N LEU A 90 36.90 6.90 6.09
CA LEU A 90 37.21 6.69 4.68
C LEU A 90 37.93 7.95 4.23
N ASP A 91 39.24 7.94 4.36
CA ASP A 91 40.14 8.86 3.66
C ASP A 91 40.34 8.40 2.22
#